data_AF-B7KIP7-F1
#
_entry.id   AF-B7KIP7-F1
#
_cell.length_a   1.000
_cell.length_b   1.000
_cell.length_c   1.000
_cell.angle_alpha   90.00
_cell.angle_beta   90.00
_cell.angle_gamma   90.00
#
_symmetry.space_group_name_H-M   'P 1'
#
loop_
_entity.id
_entity.type
_entity.pdbx_description
1 polymer ?
#
loop_
_entity_poly.entity_id
_entity_poly.type
_entity_poly.pdbx_seq_one_letter_code
_entity_poly.pdbx_strand_id
1 'polypeptide(L)' 'MKKPTVKVVKVTTTGFELSDGRYYPHPVPLTEEELPTVEEFQEYYDHWFNLLSIEHEREVANDC' A
#
# COMPACT_ATOMS: atom_id res chain seq x y z
N MET A 1 1.49 -4.54 -20.18
CA MET A 1 0.52 -3.55 -19.65
C MET A 1 1.16 -2.89 -18.45
N LYS A 2 1.29 -1.56 -18.39
CA LYS A 2 1.75 -0.88 -17.17
C LYS A 2 0.60 -0.99 -16.16
N LYS A 3 0.78 -1.74 -15.06
CA LYS A 3 -0.19 -1.74 -13.96
C LYS A 3 -0.35 -0.28 -13.51
N PRO A 4 -1.58 0.26 -13.37
CA PRO A 4 -1.76 1.60 -12.83
C PRO A 4 -1.12 1.63 -11.43
N THR A 5 -0.14 2.50 -11.25
CA THR A 5 0.54 2.69 -9.97
C THR A 5 -0.42 3.40 -9.04
N VAL A 6 -1.12 2.64 -8.20
CA VAL A 6 -1.98 3.17 -7.16
C VAL A 6 -1.09 3.85 -6.11
N LYS A 7 -1.34 5.15 -5.86
CA LYS A 7 -0.54 5.97 -4.94
C LYS A 7 -1.34 6.32 -3.70
N VAL A 8 -0.65 6.58 -2.60
CA VAL A 8 -1.19 7.16 -1.39
C VAL A 8 -1.40 8.66 -1.63
N VAL A 9 -2.62 9.14 -1.40
CA VAL A 9 -2.99 10.55 -1.59
C VAL A 9 -3.26 11.29 -0.28
N LYS A 10 -3.52 10.54 0.80
CA LYS A 10 -3.79 11.09 2.13
C LYS A 10 -3.42 10.07 3.20
N VAL A 11 -2.81 10.55 4.27
CA VAL A 11 -2.55 9.76 5.49
C VAL A 11 -3.10 10.56 6.67
N THR A 12 -3.74 9.87 7.59
CA THR A 12 -4.33 10.42 8.81
C THR A 12 -4.00 9.50 9.97
N THR A 13 -4.18 9.96 11.20
CA THR A 13 -3.98 9.15 12.40
C THR A 13 -4.83 7.88 12.44
N THR A 14 -5.91 7.80 11.66
CA THR A 14 -6.85 6.66 11.67
C THR A 14 -6.82 5.83 10.40
N GLY A 15 -6.04 6.20 9.38
CA GLY A 15 -5.97 5.47 8.11
C GLY A 15 -5.42 6.29 6.95
N PHE A 16 -5.42 5.70 5.76
CA PHE A 16 -4.91 6.31 4.54
C PHE A 16 -5.82 6.07 3.33
N GLU A 17 -5.73 6.97 2.35
CA GLU A 17 -6.51 6.94 1.11
C GLU A 17 -5.58 6.75 -0.10
N LEU A 18 -6.04 5.95 -1.05
CA LEU A 18 -5.36 5.68 -2.31
C LEU A 18 -5.98 6.50 -3.46
N SER A 19 -5.20 6.71 -4.52
CA SER A 19 -5.59 7.49 -5.70
C SER A 19 -6.78 6.92 -6.47
N ASP A 20 -7.15 5.67 -6.20
CA ASP A 20 -8.34 5.02 -6.76
C ASP A 20 -9.60 5.17 -5.88
N GLY A 21 -9.51 5.98 -4.81
CA GLY A 21 -10.60 6.28 -3.89
C GLY A 21 -10.79 5.25 -2.77
N ARG A 22 -9.93 4.23 -2.68
CA ARG A 22 -9.99 3.27 -1.56
C ARG A 22 -9.40 3.88 -0.28
N TYR A 23 -10.12 3.73 0.83
CA TYR A 23 -9.67 4.11 2.17
C TYR A 23 -9.39 2.86 3.02
N TYR A 24 -8.26 2.86 3.71
CA TYR A 24 -7.82 1.80 4.59
C TYR A 24 -7.62 2.32 6.02
N PRO A 25 -8.40 1.84 7.01
CA PRO A 25 -8.20 2.22 8.39
C PRO A 25 -6.91 1.59 8.96
N HIS A 26 -6.22 2.33 9.82
CA HIS A 26 -5.14 1.75 10.60
C HIS A 26 -5.70 0.81 11.68
N PRO A 27 -5.11 -0.38 11.88
CA PRO A 27 -5.54 -1.31 12.94
C PRO A 27 -5.41 -0.70 14.34
N VAL A 28 -4.41 0.16 14.54
CA VAL A 28 -4.18 0.97 15.74
C VAL A 28 -3.99 2.41 15.28
N PRO A 29 -4.70 3.39 15.87
CA PRO A 29 -4.49 4.79 15.53
C PRO A 29 -3.06 5.23 15.81
N LEU A 30 -2.47 5.96 14.86
CA LEU A 30 -1.19 6.63 15.03
C LEU A 30 -1.39 7.89 15.91
N THR A 31 -0.36 8.26 16.66
CA THR A 31 -0.32 9.59 17.28
C THR A 31 0.10 10.67 16.27
N GLU A 32 -0.14 11.94 16.58
CA GLU A 32 0.29 13.07 15.72
C GLU A 32 1.82 13.14 15.54
N GLU A 33 2.59 12.63 16.51
CA GLU A 33 4.06 12.57 16.44
C GLU A 33 4.56 11.41 15.56
N GLU A 34 3.74 10.37 15.38
CA GLU A 34 4.04 9.19 14.57
C GLU A 34 3.45 9.28 13.16
N LEU A 35 2.65 10.31 12.87
CA LEU A 35 2.00 10.48 11.58
C LEU A 35 3.05 10.85 10.51
N PRO A 36 3.32 9.96 9.54
CA PRO A 36 4.30 10.25 8.51
C PRO A 36 3.71 11.19 7.47
N THR A 37 4.60 11.83 6.71
CA THR A 37 4.20 12.53 5.48
C THR A 37 3.67 11.54 4.43
N VAL A 38 2.94 12.07 3.44
CA VAL A 38 2.41 11.23 2.34
C VAL A 38 3.55 10.57 1.57
N GLU A 39 4.66 11.27 1.37
CA GLU A 39 5.85 10.79 0.68
C GLU A 39 6.52 9.65 1.45
N GLU A 40 6.74 9.79 2.75
CA GLU A 40 7.32 8.74 3.59
C GLU A 40 6.42 7.50 3.63
N PHE A 41 5.11 7.70 3.76
CA PHE A 41 4.16 6.59 3.76
C PHE A 41 4.08 5.89 2.40
N GLN A 42 4.26 6.64 1.30
CA GLN A 42 4.33 6.06 -0.04
C GLN A 42 5.50 5.08 -0.16
N GLU A 43 6.67 5.39 0.41
CA GLU A 43 7.83 4.47 0.40
C GLU A 43 7.52 3.17 1.15
N TYR A 44 6.87 3.25 2.31
CA TYR A 44 6.43 2.06 3.05
C TYR A 44 5.40 1.27 2.26
N TYR A 45 4.40 1.94 1.69
CA TYR A 45 3.37 1.30 0.88
C TYR A 45 4.00 0.55 -0.30
N ASP A 46 4.90 1.20 -1.05
CA ASP A 46 5.57 0.59 -2.19
C ASP A 46 6.45 -0.59 -1.76
N HIS A 47 7.17 -0.47 -0.64
CA HIS A 47 7.97 -1.57 -0.09
C HIS A 47 7.12 -2.80 0.22
N TRP A 48 6.04 -2.63 0.99
CA TRP A 48 5.14 -3.73 1.36
C TRP A 48 4.36 -4.26 0.17
N PHE A 49 3.88 -3.39 -0.71
CA PHE A 49 3.19 -3.80 -1.92
C PHE A 49 4.09 -4.68 -2.79
N ASN A 50 5.36 -4.31 -2.97
CA ASN A 50 6.31 -5.12 -3.72
C ASN A 50 6.57 -6.46 -3.03
N LEU A 51 6.79 -6.49 -1.71
CA LEU A 51 7.03 -7.74 -0.98
C LEU A 51 5.84 -8.70 -1.04
N LEU A 52 4.63 -8.19 -0.84
CA LEU A 52 3.40 -9.01 -0.79
C LEU A 52 2.85 -9.35 -2.17
N SER A 53 3.20 -8.56 -3.20
CA SER A 53 2.82 -8.87 -4.59
C SER A 53 3.60 -10.06 -5.18
N ILE A 54 4.73 -10.44 -4.58
CA ILE A 54 5.57 -11.57 -5.03
C ILE A 54 4.87 -12.93 -4.85
N GLU A 55 3.84 -13.04 -3.98
CA GLU A 55 3.09 -14.29 -3.80
C GLU A 55 2.11 -14.63 -4.95
N HIS A 56 1.92 -13.77 -5.95
CA HIS A 56 1.06 -14.08 -7.11
C HIS A 56 1.81 -14.58 -8.37
N GLU A 57 3.13 -14.72 -8.30
CA GLU A 57 3.96 -15.25 -9.40
C GLU A 57 4.60 -16.61 -9.07
N ARG A 58 4.06 -17.35 -8.08
CA ARG A 58 4.26 -18.81 -8.06
C ARG A 58 3.43 -19.41 -9.19
N GLU A 59 4.11 -19.52 -10.33
CA GLU A 59 3.87 -20.45 -11.43
C GLU A 59 2.70 -21.40 -11.18
N VAL A 60 1.61 -21.18 -11.90
CA VAL A 60 0.82 -22.29 -12.43
C VAL A 60 1.78 -23.04 -13.36
N ALA A 61 2.65 -23.87 -12.77
CA ALA A 61 3.37 -24.87 -13.51
C ALA A 61 2.29 -25.74 -14.15
N ASN A 62 2.10 -25.54 -15.45
CA ASN A 62 1.22 -26.36 -16.27
C ASN A 62 1.57 -27.82 -16.00
N ASP A 63 0.60 -28.52 -15.42
CA ASP A 63 0.46 -29.97 -15.57
C ASP A 63 0.33 -30.23 -17.09
N CYS A 64 1.39 -30.77 -17.68
CA CYS A 64 1.45 -31.25 -19.06
C CYS A 64 2.36 -32.47 -19.10
#